data_AF-A0A957DHD3-F1
#
_entry.id   AF-A0A957DHD3-F1
#
_cell.length_a   1.000
_cell.length_b   1.000
_cell.length_c   1.000
_cell.angle_alpha   90.00
_cell.angle_beta   90.00
_cell.angle_gamma   90.00
#
_symmetry.space_group_name_H-M   'P 1'
#
loop_
_entity.id
_entity.type
_entity.pdbx_description
1 polymer ?
#
loop_
_entity_poly.entity_id
_entity_poly.type
_entity_poly.pdbx_seq_one_letter_code
_entity_poly.pdbx_strand_id
1 'polypeptide(L)'
;MLTGEIRNQVDRVWDVFWTGGISNPLEVIEQLTYLLFIKRLDELHTLRENKAHRLRQPIENPIFAPDQGELRWSSFKHREPRQMYDLIVDEVFPFMKSLGGENTAFAAHIRDARFTLPPEKAGLLARVVDMLDHIPMEGRDTKGDLYEYMLSKLSTAGQNGQFRTPRH
;
A
#
# COMPACT_ATOMS: atom_id res chain seq x y z
N MET A 1 4.87 12.67 15.12
CA MET A 1 3.41 12.94 15.20
C MET A 1 2.90 13.13 13.78
N LEU A 2 1.94 12.31 13.36
CA LEU A 2 1.26 12.46 12.07
C LEU A 2 0.67 13.87 11.96
N THR A 3 0.94 14.55 10.84
CA THR A 3 0.31 15.84 10.55
C THR A 3 -1.20 15.63 10.33
N GLY A 4 -2.00 16.67 10.58
CA GLY A 4 -3.44 16.63 10.31
C GLY A 4 -3.76 16.32 8.84
N GLU A 5 -2.87 16.72 7.92
CA GLU A 5 -3.00 16.46 6.49
C GLU A 5 -2.95 14.97 6.14
N ILE A 6 -1.99 14.22 6.70
CA ILE A 6 -1.86 12.78 6.45
C ILE A 6 -3.05 12.03 7.04
N ARG A 7 -3.54 12.42 8.23
CA ARG A 7 -4.76 11.82 8.82
C ARG A 7 -5.96 12.01 7.90
N ASN A 8 -6.19 13.24 7.44
CA ASN A 8 -7.27 13.56 6.51
C ASN A 8 -7.15 12.77 5.21
N GLN A 9 -5.93 12.50 4.74
CA GLN A 9 -5.72 11.73 3.53
C GLN A 9 -6.07 10.25 3.70
N VAL A 10 -5.67 9.65 4.82
CA VAL A 10 -6.07 8.28 5.18
C VAL A 10 -7.59 8.18 5.33
N ASP A 11 -8.22 9.18 5.94
CA ASP A 11 -9.68 9.24 6.06
C ASP A 11 -10.36 9.26 4.70
N ARG A 12 -9.86 10.08 3.76
CA ARG A 12 -10.39 10.09 2.40
C ARG A 12 -10.22 8.73 1.70
N VAL A 13 -9.08 8.06 1.89
CA VAL A 13 -8.87 6.72 1.30
C VAL A 13 -9.88 5.73 1.88
N TRP A 14 -10.11 5.79 3.19
CA TRP A 14 -11.11 4.97 3.87
C TRP A 14 -12.52 5.20 3.30
N ASP A 15 -12.93 6.45 3.11
CA ASP A 15 -14.21 6.81 2.51
C ASP A 15 -14.35 6.28 1.07
N VAL A 16 -13.25 6.28 0.31
CA VAL A 16 -13.21 5.72 -1.05
C VAL A 16 -13.43 4.21 -1.02
N PHE A 17 -12.82 3.47 -0.10
CA PHE A 17 -13.11 2.04 0.07
C PHE A 17 -14.57 1.78 0.47
N TRP A 18 -15.09 2.55 1.42
CA TRP A 18 -16.46 2.42 1.90
C TRP A 18 -17.48 2.68 0.78
N THR A 19 -17.33 3.79 0.05
CA THR A 19 -18.18 4.11 -1.12
C THR A 19 -17.98 3.14 -2.28
N GLY A 20 -16.79 2.55 -2.38
CA GLY A 20 -16.46 1.45 -3.29
C GLY A 20 -17.09 0.10 -2.92
N GLY A 21 -17.82 0.00 -1.80
CA GLY A 21 -18.48 -1.22 -1.34
C GLY A 21 -17.57 -2.18 -0.57
N ILE A 22 -16.38 -1.73 -0.15
CA ILE A 22 -15.48 -2.47 0.73
C ILE A 22 -15.68 -1.93 2.14
N SER A 23 -16.55 -2.59 2.91
CA SER A 23 -16.95 -2.13 4.24
C SER A 23 -16.20 -2.79 5.38
N ASN A 24 -15.44 -3.87 5.12
CA ASN A 24 -14.67 -4.58 6.14
C ASN A 24 -13.41 -3.78 6.51
N PRO A 25 -13.31 -3.22 7.73
CA PRO A 25 -12.18 -2.40 8.17
C PRO A 25 -10.84 -3.13 8.13
N LEU A 26 -10.84 -4.42 8.46
CA LEU A 26 -9.63 -5.24 8.47
C LEU A 26 -9.10 -5.43 7.05
N GLU A 27 -10.00 -5.73 6.12
CA GLU A 27 -9.67 -5.87 4.71
C GLU A 27 -9.09 -4.57 4.13
N VAL A 28 -9.71 -3.42 4.42
CA VAL A 28 -9.21 -2.11 3.98
C VAL A 28 -7.79 -1.87 4.47
N ILE A 29 -7.51 -2.17 5.73
CA ILE A 29 -6.18 -1.95 6.32
C ILE A 29 -5.15 -2.91 5.74
N GLU A 30 -5.49 -4.16 5.49
CA GLU A 30 -4.62 -5.11 4.81
C GLU A 30 -4.25 -4.61 3.41
N GLN A 31 -5.24 -4.24 2.59
CA GLN A 31 -4.99 -3.75 1.23
C GLN A 31 -4.15 -2.47 1.23
N LEU A 32 -4.45 -1.53 2.14
CA LEU A 32 -3.65 -0.31 2.33
C LEU A 32 -2.21 -0.61 2.72
N THR A 33 -2.01 -1.56 3.64
CA THR A 33 -0.69 -1.95 4.12
C THR A 33 0.15 -2.51 2.98
N TYR A 34 -0.43 -3.31 2.09
CA TYR A 34 0.28 -3.84 0.92
C TYR A 34 0.67 -2.75 -0.07
N LEU A 35 -0.25 -1.84 -0.40
CA LEU A 35 0.02 -0.72 -1.31
C LEU A 35 1.10 0.22 -0.78
N LEU A 36 1.02 0.58 0.50
CA LEU A 36 2.05 1.41 1.15
C LEU A 36 3.41 0.70 1.20
N PHE A 37 3.41 -0.62 1.32
CA PHE A 37 4.66 -1.39 1.32
C PHE A 37 5.34 -1.37 -0.04
N ILE A 38 4.64 -1.67 -1.14
CA ILE A 38 5.25 -1.61 -2.47
C ILE A 38 5.71 -0.18 -2.81
N LYS A 39 4.95 0.86 -2.43
CA LYS A 39 5.39 2.26 -2.54
C LYS A 39 6.71 2.47 -1.81
N ARG A 40 6.82 1.93 -0.60
CA ARG A 40 8.05 2.05 0.21
C ARG A 40 9.24 1.33 -0.42
N LEU A 41 9.03 0.16 -0.99
CA LEU A 41 10.08 -0.57 -1.70
C LEU A 41 10.60 0.24 -2.89
N ASP A 42 9.71 0.85 -3.66
CA ASP A 42 10.08 1.71 -4.79
C ASP A 42 10.90 2.93 -4.34
N GLU A 43 10.46 3.65 -3.31
CA GLU A 43 11.21 4.79 -2.76
C GLU A 43 12.61 4.40 -2.26
N LEU A 44 12.73 3.24 -1.59
CA LEU A 44 14.02 2.72 -1.14
C LEU A 44 14.93 2.38 -2.32
N HIS A 45 14.37 1.83 -3.39
CA HIS A 45 15.12 1.55 -4.60
C HIS A 45 15.61 2.86 -5.25
N THR A 46 14.72 3.83 -5.42
CA THR A 46 15.04 5.17 -5.93
C THR A 46 16.13 5.87 -5.10
N LEU A 47 16.11 5.73 -3.77
CA LEU A 47 17.16 6.26 -2.91
C LEU A 47 18.52 5.61 -3.18
N ARG A 48 18.54 4.28 -3.41
CA ARG A 48 19.75 3.52 -3.75
C ARG A 48 20.26 3.91 -5.14
N GLU A 49 19.38 4.07 -6.13
CA GLU A 49 19.71 4.59 -7.46
C GLU A 49 20.35 5.99 -7.38
N ASN A 50 19.72 6.91 -6.64
CA ASN A 50 20.22 8.27 -6.47
C ASN A 50 21.59 8.30 -5.76
N LYS A 51 21.83 7.42 -4.79
CA LYS A 51 23.15 7.24 -4.16
C LYS A 51 24.17 6.72 -5.18
N ALA A 52 23.85 5.66 -5.91
CA ALA A 52 24.70 5.03 -6.90
C ALA A 52 25.09 6.01 -8.02
N HIS A 53 24.13 6.77 -8.54
CA HIS A 53 24.34 7.80 -9.56
C HIS A 53 25.28 8.92 -9.07
N ARG A 54 25.08 9.42 -7.84
CA ARG A 54 25.97 10.44 -7.24
C ARG A 54 27.40 9.94 -7.06
N LEU A 55 27.57 8.67 -6.70
CA LEU A 55 28.89 8.05 -6.49
C LEU A 55 29.51 7.50 -7.78
N ARG A 56 28.76 7.48 -8.90
CA ARG A 56 29.15 6.84 -10.17
C ARG A 56 29.54 5.38 -9.99
N GLN A 57 28.77 4.67 -9.18
CA GLN A 57 28.95 3.25 -8.86
C GLN A 57 27.70 2.45 -9.23
N PRO A 58 27.80 1.11 -9.39
CA PRO A 58 26.63 0.25 -9.49
C PRO A 58 25.72 0.37 -8.26
N ILE A 59 24.42 0.10 -8.44
CA ILE A 59 23.49 0.04 -7.31
C ILE A 59 23.87 -1.08 -6.35
N GLU A 60 23.96 -0.75 -5.07
CA GLU A 60 24.22 -1.71 -4.00
C GLU A 60 22.90 -2.29 -3.50
N ASN A 61 22.80 -3.63 -3.46
CA ASN A 61 21.61 -4.37 -2.99
C ASN A 61 20.31 -3.87 -3.63
N PRO A 62 20.11 -4.00 -4.96
CA PRO A 62 18.87 -3.57 -5.60
C PRO A 62 17.65 -4.34 -5.05
N ILE A 63 16.53 -3.64 -4.83
CA ILE A 63 15.25 -4.29 -4.45
C ILE A 63 14.58 -4.96 -5.65
N PHE A 64 14.63 -4.30 -6.81
CA PHE A 64 14.06 -4.77 -8.05
C PHE A 64 15.24 -5.13 -8.96
N ALA A 65 15.19 -6.30 -9.58
CA ALA A 65 16.13 -6.66 -10.63
C ALA A 65 15.96 -5.74 -11.86
N PRO A 66 16.95 -5.65 -12.76
CA PRO A 66 16.89 -4.76 -13.93
C PRO A 66 15.67 -4.96 -14.84
N ASP A 67 15.14 -6.18 -14.89
CA ASP A 67 13.95 -6.59 -15.65
C ASP A 67 12.63 -6.41 -14.88
N GLN A 68 12.68 -6.06 -13.60
CA GLN A 68 11.51 -5.88 -12.72
C GLN A 68 11.05 -4.42 -12.59
N GLY A 69 11.47 -3.55 -13.51
CA GLY A 69 11.11 -2.13 -13.51
C GLY A 69 9.60 -1.89 -13.51
N GLU A 70 8.83 -2.80 -14.12
CA GLU A 70 7.37 -2.70 -14.19
C GLU A 70 6.67 -2.94 -12.85
N LEU A 71 7.32 -3.66 -11.93
CA LEU A 71 6.78 -3.93 -10.59
C LEU A 71 6.87 -2.71 -9.67
N ARG A 72 7.59 -1.67 -10.09
CA ARG A 72 7.81 -0.46 -9.30
C ARG A 72 6.54 0.39 -9.26
N TRP A 73 6.23 0.93 -8.08
CA TRP A 73 5.13 1.87 -7.87
C TRP A 73 5.16 3.02 -8.89
N SER A 74 6.32 3.63 -9.09
CA SER A 74 6.57 4.69 -10.07
C SER A 74 6.26 4.29 -11.52
N SER A 75 6.29 3.00 -11.87
CA SER A 75 5.86 2.52 -13.19
C SER A 75 4.36 2.28 -13.22
N PHE A 76 3.85 1.35 -12.41
CA PHE A 76 2.49 0.87 -12.58
C PHE A 76 1.42 1.90 -12.23
N LYS A 77 1.72 2.92 -11.41
CA LYS A 77 0.75 3.97 -11.05
C LYS A 77 0.22 4.74 -12.26
N HIS A 78 0.93 4.73 -13.38
CA HIS A 78 0.54 5.39 -14.61
C HIS A 78 -0.20 4.49 -15.61
N ARG A 79 -0.44 3.22 -15.25
CA ARG A 79 -1.14 2.27 -16.11
C ARG A 79 -2.65 2.46 -16.05
N GLU A 80 -3.32 2.04 -17.11
CA GLU A 80 -4.78 1.95 -17.14
C GLU A 80 -5.29 1.04 -16.01
N PRO A 81 -6.44 1.34 -15.38
CA PRO A 81 -6.88 0.67 -14.15
C PRO A 81 -6.88 -0.86 -14.23
N ARG A 82 -7.34 -1.41 -15.36
CA ARG A 82 -7.39 -2.86 -15.55
C ARG A 82 -5.99 -3.48 -15.64
N GLN A 83 -5.09 -2.85 -16.38
CA GLN A 83 -3.71 -3.32 -16.53
C GLN A 83 -2.95 -3.20 -15.21
N MET A 84 -3.17 -2.12 -14.45
CA MET A 84 -2.61 -1.95 -13.11
C MET A 84 -3.09 -3.06 -12.18
N TYR A 85 -4.39 -3.37 -12.20
CA TYR A 85 -4.96 -4.45 -11.40
C TYR A 85 -4.31 -5.80 -11.72
N ASP A 86 -4.30 -6.19 -13.00
CA ASP A 86 -3.76 -7.48 -13.43
C ASP A 86 -2.26 -7.58 -13.04
N LEU A 87 -1.46 -6.53 -13.28
CA LEU A 87 -0.05 -6.47 -12.87
C LEU A 87 0.13 -6.57 -11.35
N ILE A 88 -0.72 -5.89 -10.56
CA ILE A 88 -0.63 -5.93 -9.11
C ILE A 88 -0.90 -7.35 -8.58
N VAL A 89 -1.94 -8.00 -9.10
CA VAL A 89 -2.37 -9.33 -8.64
C VAL A 89 -1.40 -10.41 -9.11
N ASP A 90 -1.00 -10.37 -10.37
CA ASP A 90 -0.26 -11.46 -11.01
C ASP A 90 1.25 -11.39 -10.78
N GLU A 91 1.80 -10.19 -10.54
CA GLU A 91 3.25 -10.01 -10.44
C GLU A 91 3.71 -9.27 -9.18
N VAL A 92 3.17 -8.07 -8.90
CA VAL A 92 3.62 -7.25 -7.76
C VAL A 92 3.35 -7.94 -6.43
N PHE A 93 2.16 -8.52 -6.26
CA PHE A 93 1.79 -9.18 -5.02
C PHE A 93 2.64 -10.45 -4.77
N PRO A 94 2.80 -11.38 -5.75
CA PRO A 94 3.76 -12.48 -5.62
C PRO A 94 5.19 -12.03 -5.32
N PHE A 95 5.67 -10.96 -5.98
CA PHE A 95 6.98 -10.37 -5.71
C PHE A 95 7.11 -9.94 -4.24
N MET A 96 6.12 -9.20 -3.70
CA MET A 96 6.13 -8.79 -2.29
C MET A 96 6.15 -9.99 -1.33
N LYS A 97 5.43 -11.07 -1.63
CA LYS A 97 5.46 -12.30 -0.83
C LYS A 97 6.85 -12.95 -0.84
N SER A 98 7.54 -12.91 -1.98
CA SER A 98 8.90 -13.47 -2.13
C SER A 98 9.96 -12.76 -1.28
N LEU A 99 9.79 -11.45 -1.06
CA LEU A 99 10.65 -10.64 -0.19
C LEU A 99 10.46 -10.96 1.31
N GLY A 100 9.36 -11.62 1.68
CA GLY A 100 9.06 -12.05 3.05
C GLY A 100 10.01 -13.11 3.63
N GLY A 101 11.13 -13.41 2.98
CA GLY A 101 12.21 -14.25 3.49
C GLY A 101 13.14 -13.53 4.48
N GLU A 102 13.16 -12.20 4.52
CA GLU A 102 13.96 -11.44 5.49
C GLU A 102 13.15 -11.21 6.78
N ASN A 103 13.68 -11.65 7.93
CA ASN A 103 13.11 -11.60 9.30
C ASN A 103 12.64 -10.19 9.76
N THR A 104 11.60 -9.66 9.14
CA THR A 104 10.99 -8.37 9.44
C THR A 104 9.56 -8.59 9.94
N ALA A 105 9.05 -7.68 10.78
CA ALA A 105 7.66 -7.73 11.25
C ALA A 105 6.65 -7.76 10.08
N PHE A 106 7.03 -7.19 8.93
CA PHE A 106 6.24 -7.19 7.72
C PHE A 106 6.19 -8.57 7.02
N ALA A 107 7.30 -9.29 6.97
CA ALA A 107 7.37 -10.63 6.38
C ALA A 107 6.38 -11.61 7.02
N ALA A 108 6.12 -11.46 8.33
CA ALA A 108 5.11 -12.23 9.04
C ALA A 108 3.67 -11.89 8.58
N HIS A 109 3.39 -10.62 8.26
CA HIS A 109 2.07 -10.17 7.83
C HIS A 109 1.74 -10.49 6.36
N ILE A 110 2.73 -10.55 5.47
CA ILE A 110 2.47 -10.78 4.04
C ILE A 110 2.46 -12.26 3.62
N ARG A 111 2.99 -13.17 4.46
CA ARG A 111 3.12 -14.60 4.10
C ARG A 111 1.79 -15.25 3.71
N ASP A 112 0.76 -15.04 4.53
CA ASP A 112 -0.57 -15.63 4.33
C ASP A 112 -1.58 -14.62 3.73
N ALA A 113 -1.09 -13.43 3.41
CA ALA A 113 -1.87 -12.36 2.81
C ALA A 113 -2.47 -12.74 1.46
N ARG A 114 -3.62 -12.13 1.17
CA ARG A 114 -4.31 -12.17 -0.13
C ARG A 114 -4.68 -10.76 -0.56
N PHE A 115 -4.53 -10.48 -1.85
CA PHE A 115 -5.13 -9.31 -2.46
C PHE A 115 -6.60 -9.62 -2.70
N THR A 116 -7.51 -8.91 -2.02
CA THR A 116 -8.94 -9.28 -1.97
C THR A 116 -9.82 -8.45 -2.90
N LEU A 117 -9.33 -7.32 -3.40
CA LEU A 117 -10.09 -6.51 -4.34
C LEU A 117 -10.39 -7.33 -5.60
N PRO A 118 -11.66 -7.45 -5.99
CA PRO A 118 -12.02 -8.20 -7.19
C PRO A 118 -11.78 -7.34 -8.45
N PRO A 119 -11.67 -7.95 -9.64
CA PRO A 119 -11.22 -7.23 -10.84
C PRO A 119 -12.14 -6.09 -11.29
N GLU A 120 -13.43 -6.13 -10.97
CA GLU A 120 -14.39 -5.04 -11.20
C GLU A 120 -14.11 -3.78 -10.35
N LYS A 121 -13.25 -3.89 -9.33
CA LYS A 121 -12.79 -2.77 -8.51
C LYS A 121 -11.47 -2.17 -9.00
N ALA A 122 -11.02 -2.49 -10.22
CA ALA A 122 -9.82 -1.90 -10.82
C ALA A 122 -9.80 -0.35 -10.76
N GLY A 123 -10.94 0.31 -11.02
CA GLY A 123 -11.05 1.76 -10.92
C GLY A 123 -10.94 2.30 -9.48
N LEU A 124 -11.43 1.54 -8.50
CA LEU A 124 -11.24 1.85 -7.08
C LEU A 124 -9.76 1.77 -6.71
N LEU A 125 -9.10 0.70 -7.12
CA LEU A 125 -7.67 0.48 -6.89
C LEU A 125 -6.83 1.63 -7.47
N ALA A 126 -7.04 2.00 -8.73
CA ALA A 126 -6.33 3.10 -9.37
C ALA A 126 -6.49 4.42 -8.58
N ARG A 127 -7.72 4.74 -8.17
CA ARG A 127 -8.00 5.93 -7.35
C ARG A 127 -7.28 5.89 -6.00
N VAL A 128 -7.25 4.72 -5.34
CA VAL A 128 -6.52 4.56 -4.08
C VAL A 128 -5.02 4.74 -4.30
N VAL A 129 -4.44 4.15 -5.35
CA VAL A 129 -3.03 4.31 -5.72
C VAL A 129 -2.69 5.79 -5.91
N ASP A 130 -3.49 6.54 -6.67
CA ASP A 130 -3.30 7.98 -6.86
C ASP A 130 -3.32 8.75 -5.53
N MET A 131 -4.26 8.42 -4.65
CA MET A 131 -4.38 9.07 -3.35
C MET A 131 -3.19 8.75 -2.43
N LEU A 132 -2.66 7.54 -2.48
CA LEU A 132 -1.52 7.12 -1.68
C LEU A 132 -0.18 7.66 -2.21
N ASP A 133 -0.08 7.98 -3.51
CA ASP A 133 1.15 8.49 -4.12
C ASP A 133 1.66 9.76 -3.42
N HIS A 134 0.72 10.59 -2.97
CA HIS A 134 0.96 11.86 -2.31
C HIS A 134 1.32 11.73 -0.82
N ILE A 135 1.27 10.51 -0.24
CA ILE A 135 1.65 10.30 1.17
C ILE A 135 3.18 10.18 1.25
N PRO A 136 3.86 11.11 1.95
CA PRO A 136 5.30 11.02 2.13
C PRO A 136 5.64 9.84 3.04
N MET A 137 6.48 8.91 2.58
CA MET A 137 6.94 7.78 3.37
C MET A 137 8.39 7.97 3.86
N GLU A 138 8.89 9.22 3.78
CA GLU A 138 10.17 9.64 4.34
C GLU A 138 10.04 9.83 5.87
N GLY A 139 11.01 9.30 6.62
CA GLY A 139 11.01 9.34 8.09
C GLY A 139 10.46 8.07 8.77
N ARG A 140 11.05 7.69 9.90
CA ARG A 140 10.62 6.54 10.71
C ARG A 140 9.31 6.83 11.46
N ASP A 141 9.15 8.06 11.94
CA ASP A 141 8.00 8.49 12.76
C ASP A 141 6.70 8.54 11.95
N THR A 142 6.75 9.05 10.71
CA THR A 142 5.58 9.10 9.81
C THR A 142 4.95 7.73 9.58
N LYS A 143 5.78 6.68 9.50
CA LYS A 143 5.32 5.30 9.24
C LYS A 143 4.69 4.67 10.47
N GLY A 144 5.33 4.83 11.63
CA GLY A 144 4.80 4.34 12.89
C GLY A 144 3.46 5.01 13.19
N ASP A 145 3.41 6.33 13.09
CA ASP A 145 2.18 7.10 13.31
C ASP A 145 1.08 6.73 12.30
N LEU A 146 1.42 6.42 11.04
CA LEU A 146 0.45 6.04 10.00
C LEU A 146 -0.16 4.67 10.30
N TYR A 147 0.67 3.72 10.70
CA TYR A 147 0.23 2.38 11.09
C TYR A 147 -0.63 2.41 12.35
N GLU A 148 -0.18 3.13 13.39
CA GLU A 148 -0.97 3.34 14.62
C GLU A 148 -2.31 4.03 14.32
N TYR A 149 -2.33 5.00 13.40
CA TYR A 149 -3.57 5.65 13.01
C TYR A 149 -4.51 4.70 12.26
N MET A 150 -4.01 3.88 11.34
CA MET A 150 -4.82 2.84 10.68
C MET A 150 -5.36 1.83 11.69
N LEU A 151 -4.55 1.37 12.66
CA LEU A 151 -5.02 0.49 13.73
C LEU A 151 -6.09 1.14 14.61
N SER A 152 -6.00 2.44 14.88
CA SER A 152 -7.05 3.16 15.62
C SER A 152 -8.42 3.09 14.92
N LYS A 153 -8.43 3.02 13.58
CA LYS A 153 -9.67 2.84 12.80
C LYS A 153 -10.29 1.46 12.95
N LEU A 154 -9.49 0.40 13.17
CA LEU A 154 -10.03 -0.94 13.53
C LEU A 154 -10.86 -0.87 14.81
N SER A 155 -10.31 -0.20 15.83
CA SER A 155 -10.97 -0.07 17.13
C SER A 155 -12.30 0.68 17.02
N THR A 156 -12.33 1.80 16.30
CA THR A 156 -13.56 2.58 16.06
C THR A 156 -14.56 1.83 15.17
N ALA A 157 -14.09 1.13 14.13
CA ALA A 157 -14.99 0.41 13.24
C ALA A 157 -15.56 -0.87 13.89
N GLY A 158 -14.83 -1.50 14.81
CA GLY A 158 -15.34 -2.56 15.68
C GLY A 158 -16.46 -2.10 16.62
N GLN A 159 -16.40 -0.84 17.09
CA GLN A 159 -17.51 -0.23 17.84
C GLN A 159 -18.71 0.12 16.95
N ASN A 160 -18.47 0.61 15.73
CA ASN A 160 -19.53 1.00 14.78
C ASN A 160 -20.23 -0.19 14.10
N GLY A 161 -19.59 -1.36 14.04
CA GLY A 161 -20.17 -2.61 13.52
C GLY A 161 -21.32 -3.17 14.38
N GLN A 162 -21.50 -2.69 15.61
CA GLN A 162 -22.62 -3.08 16.49
C GLN A 162 -23.89 -2.22 16.30
N PHE A 163 -23.84 -1.16 15.49
CA PHE A 163 -24.93 -0.16 15.43
C PHE A 163 -25.74 -0.12 14.14
N ARG A 164 -25.56 -1.07 13.21
CA ARG A 164 -26.33 -1.06 11.95
C ARG A 164 -26.93 -2.42 11.61
N THR A 165 -28.00 -2.77 12.30
CA THR A 165 -29.11 -3.52 11.70
C THR A 165 -30.25 -2.53 11.44
N PRO A 166 -30.50 -2.12 10.18
CA PRO A 166 -31.74 -1.42 9.84
C PRO A 166 -32.91 -2.37 10.09
N ARG A 167 -33.87 -1.94 10.91
CA ARG A 167 -35.17 -2.62 10.98
C ARG A 167 -35.97 -2.25 9.73
N HIS A 168 -36.32 -3.25 8.93
CA HIS A 168 -37.52 -3.24 8.12
C HIS A 168 -38.15 -4.63 8.16
#